data_AF-F8L731-F1
#
_entry.id   AF-F8L731-F1
#
_cell.length_a   1.000
_cell.length_b   1.000
_cell.length_c   1.000
_cell.angle_alpha   90.00
_cell.angle_beta   90.00
_cell.angle_gamma   90.00
#
_symmetry.space_group_name_H-M   'P 1'
#
loop_
_entity.id
_entity.type
_entity.pdbx_description
1 polymer ?
#
loop_
_entity_poly.entity_id
_entity_poly.type
_entity_poly.pdbx_seq_one_letter_code
_entity_poly.pdbx_strand_id
1 'polypeptide(L)'
;MLSAKVESSREKYFHQVSHDTENSPKGRILWVQFAIDLIGDFPSCQRSLRCLNLAPLERRFKSVLQQEPGLSRARALLGAILFFQHKTLEGESKTKKLREAGDCLFEVLNGNSSNFNASYLIANVCLKLCHCVEAEEAEYLTDLAKQYFFVVLQMEPTCEDEWVIFRKAVFEYGMLINNEDNMSESDSGELKKSELDCQYKHLAEAVHNDPTDLQAQYLLGRVCLKYRHYFSGEEYMQYAAEATRCFETIIEAASDYCLIGNALYQNSKLLRGELKMEQLMVAKMVFEGCLSIQPDNPSLYLSLGKTYLAFRSFSANKDQEKHLENQGLKCIAKVFLLEASS
;
A
#
# COMPACT_ATOMS: atom_id res chain seq x y z
N MET A 1 -23.51 -20.47 -10.14
CA MET A 1 -23.62 -21.92 -10.49
C MET A 1 -22.57 -22.40 -11.50
N LEU A 2 -22.15 -21.59 -12.48
CA LEU A 2 -21.05 -21.95 -13.39
C LEU A 2 -19.65 -21.92 -12.71
N SER A 3 -19.40 -21.02 -11.75
CA SER A 3 -18.09 -20.96 -11.05
C SER A 3 -17.82 -22.18 -10.15
N ALA A 4 -18.83 -22.64 -9.40
CA ALA A 4 -18.69 -23.79 -8.51
C ALA A 4 -18.42 -25.12 -9.25
N LYS A 5 -18.91 -25.25 -10.50
CA LYS A 5 -18.61 -26.42 -11.35
C LYS A 5 -17.18 -26.37 -11.90
N VAL A 6 -16.62 -25.19 -12.13
CA VAL A 6 -15.22 -25.01 -12.57
C VAL A 6 -14.25 -25.26 -11.42
N GLU A 7 -14.57 -24.81 -10.20
CA GLU A 7 -13.78 -25.07 -8.99
C GLU A 7 -13.75 -26.55 -8.62
N SER A 8 -14.90 -27.23 -8.63
CA SER A 8 -14.99 -28.68 -8.36
C SER A 8 -14.25 -29.53 -9.41
N SER A 9 -14.21 -29.07 -10.66
CA SER A 9 -13.48 -29.76 -11.75
C SER A 9 -11.97 -29.54 -11.64
N ARG A 10 -11.53 -28.36 -11.18
CA ARG A 10 -10.12 -28.05 -10.91
C ARG A 10 -9.58 -28.83 -9.71
N GLU A 11 -10.34 -28.94 -8.61
CA GLU A 11 -9.97 -29.75 -7.44
C GLU A 11 -9.87 -31.25 -7.75
N LYS A 12 -10.80 -31.79 -8.54
CA LYS A 12 -10.74 -33.20 -8.98
C LYS A 12 -9.55 -33.48 -9.89
N TYR A 13 -9.23 -32.58 -10.81
CA TYR A 13 -8.02 -32.68 -11.62
C TYR A 13 -6.74 -32.57 -10.78
N PHE A 14 -6.74 -31.73 -9.73
CA PHE A 14 -5.63 -31.55 -8.80
C PHE A 14 -5.25 -32.86 -8.08
N HIS A 15 -6.25 -33.67 -7.70
CA HIS A 15 -6.06 -34.99 -7.09
C HIS A 15 -5.68 -36.08 -8.11
N GLN A 16 -6.09 -35.94 -9.36
CA GLN A 16 -5.87 -36.97 -10.38
C GLN A 16 -4.48 -36.86 -11.01
N VAL A 17 -3.94 -35.64 -11.19
CA VAL A 17 -2.56 -35.43 -11.65
C VAL A 17 -1.52 -35.74 -10.56
N SER A 18 -1.88 -35.65 -9.28
CA SER A 18 -0.95 -35.93 -8.17
C SER A 18 -0.52 -37.40 -8.10
N HIS A 19 -1.37 -38.35 -8.51
CA HIS A 19 -1.06 -39.77 -8.33
C HIS A 19 -0.06 -40.34 -9.35
N ASP A 20 -0.03 -39.83 -10.59
CA ASP A 20 0.80 -40.38 -11.66
C ASP A 20 2.13 -39.63 -11.89
N THR A 21 2.29 -38.41 -11.35
CA THR A 21 3.47 -37.56 -11.56
C THR A 21 4.42 -37.46 -10.36
N GLU A 22 4.04 -37.96 -9.18
CA GLU A 22 4.79 -37.76 -7.91
C GLU A 22 6.17 -38.45 -7.85
N ASN A 23 6.35 -39.52 -8.64
CA ASN A 23 7.52 -40.41 -8.53
C ASN A 23 8.63 -40.18 -9.57
N SER A 24 8.48 -39.21 -10.48
CA SER A 24 9.56 -38.86 -11.43
C SER A 24 9.95 -37.38 -11.35
N PRO A 25 11.25 -37.04 -11.52
CA PRO A 25 11.70 -35.64 -11.59
C PRO A 25 10.93 -34.83 -12.65
N LYS A 26 10.67 -35.43 -13.82
CA LYS A 26 9.87 -34.82 -14.90
C LYS A 26 8.41 -34.58 -14.49
N GLY A 27 7.81 -35.49 -13.72
CA GLY A 27 6.45 -35.33 -13.22
C GLY A 27 6.32 -34.20 -12.18
N ARG A 28 7.32 -34.03 -11.31
CA ARG A 28 7.36 -32.91 -10.36
C ARG A 28 7.52 -31.56 -11.07
N ILE A 29 8.35 -31.49 -12.10
CA ILE A 29 8.51 -30.28 -12.94
C ILE A 29 7.22 -29.95 -13.68
N LEU A 30 6.53 -30.95 -14.25
CA LEU A 30 5.23 -30.77 -14.92
C LEU A 30 4.13 -30.32 -13.94
N TRP A 31 4.14 -30.83 -12.71
CA TRP A 31 3.19 -30.40 -11.68
C TRP A 31 3.49 -28.98 -11.18
N VAL A 32 4.77 -28.64 -11.05
CA VAL A 32 5.20 -27.27 -10.74
C VAL A 32 4.84 -26.34 -11.88
N GLN A 33 5.03 -26.72 -13.14
CA GLN A 33 4.55 -25.99 -14.31
C GLN A 33 3.03 -25.83 -14.27
N PHE A 34 2.28 -26.87 -13.91
CA PHE A 34 0.83 -26.81 -13.75
C PHE A 34 0.40 -25.90 -12.58
N ALA A 35 1.05 -25.95 -11.42
CA ALA A 35 0.80 -25.06 -10.30
C ALA A 35 1.21 -23.62 -10.65
N ILE A 36 2.28 -23.46 -11.42
CA ILE A 36 2.75 -22.22 -12.01
C ILE A 36 1.73 -21.66 -13.02
N ASP A 37 1.06 -22.50 -13.80
CA ASP A 37 0.05 -22.11 -14.77
C ASP A 37 -1.30 -21.84 -14.08
N LEU A 38 -1.58 -22.52 -12.96
CA LEU A 38 -2.77 -22.30 -12.12
C LEU A 38 -2.64 -21.04 -11.24
N ILE A 39 -1.42 -20.73 -10.78
CA ILE A 39 -1.10 -19.54 -9.98
C ILE A 39 -0.65 -18.37 -10.89
N GLY A 40 -0.32 -18.66 -12.16
CA GLY A 40 0.27 -17.74 -13.14
C GLY A 40 -0.57 -16.51 -13.44
N ASP A 41 -1.89 -16.59 -13.25
CA ASP A 41 -2.82 -15.45 -13.29
C ASP A 41 -2.79 -14.71 -11.93
N PHE A 42 -1.61 -14.21 -11.56
CA PHE A 42 -1.25 -13.75 -10.21
C PHE A 42 -2.20 -12.72 -9.59
N PRO A 43 -2.74 -11.73 -10.32
CA PRO A 43 -3.63 -10.74 -9.73
C PRO A 43 -5.03 -11.28 -9.44
N SER A 44 -5.52 -12.21 -10.26
CA SER A 44 -6.85 -12.83 -10.07
C SER A 44 -6.83 -13.92 -8.99
N CYS A 45 -5.67 -14.56 -8.76
CA CYS A 45 -5.50 -15.62 -7.74
C CYS A 45 -5.25 -15.12 -6.30
N GLN A 46 -5.05 -13.81 -6.07
CA GLN A 46 -4.88 -13.27 -4.70
C GLN A 46 -6.09 -13.52 -3.78
N ARG A 47 -7.30 -13.64 -4.34
CA ARG A 47 -8.50 -14.05 -3.57
C ARG A 47 -8.49 -15.55 -3.26
N SER A 48 -8.10 -16.37 -4.22
CA SER A 48 -8.07 -17.84 -4.10
C SER A 48 -7.00 -18.34 -3.12
N LEU A 49 -5.83 -17.71 -3.08
CA LEU A 49 -4.74 -18.09 -2.17
C LEU A 49 -5.04 -17.80 -0.68
N ARG A 50 -5.97 -16.87 -0.37
CA ARG A 50 -6.36 -16.57 1.02
C ARG A 50 -7.17 -17.69 1.67
N CYS A 51 -7.82 -18.54 0.89
CA CYS A 51 -8.73 -19.58 1.39
C CYS A 51 -8.12 -20.99 1.32
N LEU A 52 -6.91 -21.13 0.78
CA LEU A 52 -6.25 -22.42 0.60
C LEU A 52 -5.28 -22.68 1.76
N ASN A 53 -5.22 -23.94 2.22
CA ASN A 53 -4.13 -24.36 3.08
C ASN A 53 -2.83 -24.37 2.26
N LEU A 54 -1.97 -23.38 2.49
CA LEU A 54 -0.74 -23.17 1.72
C LEU A 54 0.45 -24.03 2.19
N ALA A 55 0.36 -24.68 3.36
CA ALA A 55 1.47 -25.46 3.93
C ALA A 55 1.89 -26.69 3.08
N PRO A 56 0.98 -27.42 2.39
CA PRO A 56 1.36 -28.45 1.43
C PRO A 56 2.12 -27.89 0.22
N LEU A 57 1.72 -26.70 -0.27
CA LEU A 57 2.37 -26.05 -1.40
C LEU A 57 3.79 -25.61 -1.02
N GLU A 58 3.96 -24.99 0.15
CA GLU A 58 5.26 -24.61 0.68
C GLU A 58 6.23 -25.81 0.71
N ARG A 59 5.82 -26.95 1.27
CA ARG A 59 6.65 -28.16 1.33
C ARG A 59 7.05 -28.67 -0.05
N ARG A 60 6.12 -28.62 -1.01
CA ARG A 60 6.39 -29.05 -2.39
C ARG A 60 7.38 -28.12 -3.08
N PHE A 61 7.19 -26.81 -3.00
CA PHE A 61 8.13 -25.85 -3.59
C PHE A 61 9.51 -25.92 -2.93
N LYS A 62 9.61 -26.08 -1.60
CA LYS A 62 10.89 -26.34 -0.92
C LYS A 62 11.56 -27.62 -1.43
N SER A 63 10.82 -28.71 -1.61
CA SER A 63 11.38 -29.96 -2.17
C SER A 63 11.84 -29.81 -3.62
N VAL A 64 11.15 -29.03 -4.43
CA VAL A 64 11.54 -28.76 -5.83
C VAL A 64 12.83 -27.95 -5.87
N LEU A 65 12.93 -26.89 -5.07
CA LEU A 65 14.12 -26.04 -5.02
C LEU A 65 15.35 -26.74 -4.41
N GLN A 66 15.15 -27.77 -3.58
CA GLN A 66 16.25 -28.65 -3.15
C GLN A 66 16.84 -29.46 -4.30
N GLN A 67 16.03 -29.84 -5.29
CA GLN A 67 16.46 -30.61 -6.46
C GLN A 67 16.97 -29.70 -7.56
N GLU A 68 16.32 -28.56 -7.76
CA GLU A 68 16.64 -27.58 -8.80
C GLU A 68 16.69 -26.15 -8.21
N PRO A 69 17.81 -25.78 -7.56
CA PRO A 69 17.97 -24.46 -6.95
C PRO A 69 17.92 -23.31 -7.96
N GLY A 70 18.10 -23.57 -9.26
CA GLY A 70 18.07 -22.54 -10.30
C GLY A 70 16.67 -22.12 -10.78
N LEU A 71 15.59 -22.78 -10.33
CA LEU A 71 14.23 -22.49 -10.79
C LEU A 71 13.69 -21.18 -10.18
N SER A 72 14.00 -20.06 -10.82
CA SER A 72 13.57 -18.71 -10.40
C SER A 72 12.05 -18.59 -10.24
N ARG A 73 11.26 -19.14 -11.17
CA ARG A 73 9.79 -19.09 -11.10
C ARG A 73 9.23 -19.86 -9.91
N ALA A 74 9.77 -21.04 -9.61
CA ALA A 74 9.38 -21.83 -8.43
C ALA A 74 9.73 -21.09 -7.12
N ARG A 75 10.87 -20.40 -7.10
CA ARG A 75 11.28 -19.57 -5.96
C ARG A 75 10.42 -18.33 -5.77
N ALA A 76 10.04 -17.64 -6.85
CA ALA A 76 9.12 -16.51 -6.77
C ALA A 76 7.76 -16.92 -6.18
N LEU A 77 7.25 -18.09 -6.59
CA LEU A 77 6.03 -18.66 -6.02
C LEU A 77 6.16 -19.04 -4.56
N LEU A 78 7.29 -19.64 -4.16
CA LEU A 78 7.56 -19.92 -2.76
C LEU A 78 7.56 -18.64 -1.92
N GLY A 79 8.23 -17.59 -2.40
CA GLY A 79 8.23 -16.28 -1.76
C GLY A 79 6.82 -15.72 -1.56
N ALA A 80 5.98 -15.78 -2.60
CA ALA A 80 4.58 -15.36 -2.50
C ALA A 80 3.75 -16.19 -1.52
N ILE A 81 3.93 -17.52 -1.52
CA ILE A 81 3.24 -18.43 -0.59
C ILE A 81 3.61 -18.09 0.85
N LEU A 82 4.91 -17.95 1.13
CA LEU A 82 5.41 -17.59 2.46
C LEU A 82 4.88 -16.23 2.90
N PHE A 83 4.88 -15.25 1.98
CA PHE A 83 4.25 -13.96 2.23
C PHE A 83 2.78 -14.12 2.58
N PHE A 84 1.95 -14.84 1.81
CA PHE A 84 0.52 -14.93 2.16
C PHE A 84 0.25 -15.69 3.46
N GLN A 85 1.09 -16.66 3.83
CA GLN A 85 0.99 -17.38 5.10
C GLN A 85 1.25 -16.49 6.33
N HIS A 86 1.95 -15.35 6.21
CA HIS A 86 2.21 -14.49 7.37
C HIS A 86 0.92 -13.98 8.03
N LYS A 87 -0.17 -13.86 7.27
CA LYS A 87 -1.44 -13.27 7.73
C LYS A 87 -2.13 -14.11 8.79
N THR A 88 -1.79 -15.39 8.91
CA THR A 88 -2.34 -16.30 9.92
C THR A 88 -1.36 -16.58 11.05
N LEU A 89 -0.25 -15.83 11.13
CA LEU A 89 0.82 -16.03 12.10
C LEU A 89 1.00 -14.76 12.94
N GLU A 90 1.50 -14.95 14.15
CA GLU A 90 1.81 -13.89 15.11
C GLU A 90 3.25 -14.00 15.63
N GLY A 91 3.76 -12.89 16.19
CA GLY A 91 5.07 -12.81 16.82
C GLY A 91 6.23 -13.30 15.95
N GLU A 92 7.16 -14.03 16.56
CA GLU A 92 8.38 -14.51 15.92
C GLU A 92 8.12 -15.41 14.69
N SER A 93 7.03 -16.19 14.72
CA SER A 93 6.65 -17.04 13.59
C SER A 93 6.29 -16.22 12.35
N LYS A 94 5.59 -15.10 12.54
CA LYS A 94 5.28 -14.15 11.46
C LYS A 94 6.54 -13.52 10.90
N THR A 95 7.42 -13.01 11.77
CA THR A 95 8.69 -12.38 11.37
C THR A 95 9.58 -13.34 10.60
N LYS A 96 9.74 -14.57 11.09
CA LYS A 96 10.51 -15.62 10.41
C LYS A 96 9.96 -15.92 9.02
N LYS A 97 8.64 -16.06 8.90
CA LYS A 97 7.98 -16.34 7.62
C LYS A 97 8.20 -15.23 6.59
N LEU A 98 8.10 -13.98 7.05
CA LEU A 98 8.34 -12.82 6.21
C LEU A 98 9.81 -12.72 5.77
N ARG A 99 10.78 -13.03 6.65
CA ARG A 99 12.21 -13.09 6.27
C ARG A 99 12.46 -14.19 5.22
N GLU A 100 11.94 -15.41 5.42
CA GLU A 100 12.04 -16.49 4.42
C GLU A 100 11.41 -16.09 3.06
N ALA A 101 10.29 -15.35 3.08
CA ALA A 101 9.68 -14.80 1.87
C ALA A 101 10.60 -13.79 1.17
N GLY A 102 11.22 -12.90 1.96
CA GLY A 102 12.17 -11.91 1.49
C GLY A 102 13.39 -12.54 0.79
N ASP A 103 14.00 -13.54 1.43
CA ASP A 103 15.17 -14.25 0.88
C ASP A 103 14.87 -14.89 -0.49
N CYS A 104 13.70 -15.55 -0.59
CA CYS A 104 13.26 -16.16 -1.85
C CYS A 104 13.13 -15.11 -2.97
N LEU A 105 12.49 -13.97 -2.67
CA LEU A 105 12.23 -12.92 -3.66
C LEU A 105 13.52 -12.16 -4.03
N PHE A 106 14.42 -11.94 -3.07
CA PHE A 106 15.70 -11.30 -3.31
C PHE A 106 16.59 -12.13 -4.26
N GLU A 107 16.64 -13.45 -4.06
CA GLU A 107 17.34 -14.35 -4.99
C GLU A 107 16.74 -14.32 -6.41
N VAL A 108 15.42 -14.18 -6.54
CA VAL A 108 14.77 -14.00 -7.85
C VAL A 108 15.21 -12.71 -8.51
N LEU A 109 15.26 -11.60 -7.75
CA LEU A 109 15.66 -10.29 -8.25
C LEU A 109 17.15 -10.20 -8.58
N ASN A 110 18.01 -10.96 -7.89
CA ASN A 110 19.43 -11.10 -8.27
C ASN A 110 19.61 -11.77 -9.64
N GLY A 111 18.72 -12.69 -10.00
CA GLY A 111 18.74 -13.34 -11.32
C GLY A 111 18.00 -12.56 -12.41
N ASN A 112 16.97 -11.80 -12.03
CA ASN A 112 16.19 -10.95 -12.93
C ASN A 112 15.62 -9.74 -12.17
N SER A 113 16.33 -8.61 -12.24
CA SER A 113 15.98 -7.38 -11.52
C SER A 113 14.70 -6.71 -12.04
N SER A 114 14.24 -7.04 -13.25
CA SER A 114 13.03 -6.47 -13.87
C SER A 114 11.79 -7.36 -13.68
N ASN A 115 11.78 -8.24 -12.69
CA ASN A 115 10.60 -9.05 -12.40
C ASN A 115 9.53 -8.26 -11.62
N PHE A 116 8.50 -7.78 -12.33
CA PHE A 116 7.36 -7.03 -11.80
C PHE A 116 6.79 -7.61 -10.49
N ASN A 117 6.43 -8.89 -10.50
CA ASN A 117 5.82 -9.58 -9.36
C ASN A 117 6.77 -9.64 -8.17
N ALA A 118 8.03 -10.00 -8.40
CA ALA A 118 9.00 -10.14 -7.34
C ALA A 118 9.33 -8.77 -6.70
N SER A 119 9.50 -7.71 -7.51
CA SER A 119 9.74 -6.35 -7.04
C SER A 119 8.55 -5.80 -6.22
N TYR A 120 7.32 -6.03 -6.68
CA TYR A 120 6.14 -5.63 -5.91
C TYR A 120 5.99 -6.42 -4.59
N LEU A 121 6.22 -7.74 -4.62
CA LEU A 121 6.08 -8.57 -3.42
C LEU A 121 7.18 -8.30 -2.39
N ILE A 122 8.43 -8.09 -2.80
CA ILE A 122 9.51 -7.79 -1.86
C ILE A 122 9.26 -6.43 -1.17
N ALA A 123 8.73 -5.43 -1.89
CA ALA A 123 8.34 -4.15 -1.30
C ALA A 123 7.29 -4.35 -0.20
N ASN A 124 6.27 -5.17 -0.47
CA ASN A 124 5.25 -5.52 0.51
C ASN A 124 5.77 -6.36 1.68
N VAL A 125 6.73 -7.26 1.46
CA VAL A 125 7.41 -8.00 2.53
C VAL A 125 8.13 -7.03 3.46
N CYS A 126 8.87 -6.07 2.91
CA CYS A 126 9.57 -5.05 3.68
C CYS A 126 8.60 -4.21 4.53
N LEU A 127 7.48 -3.77 3.96
CA LEU A 127 6.43 -3.05 4.70
C LEU A 127 5.79 -3.88 5.82
N LYS A 128 5.69 -5.20 5.66
CA LYS A 128 5.15 -6.04 6.74
C LYS A 128 6.20 -6.37 7.80
N LEU A 129 7.46 -6.49 7.41
CA LEU A 129 8.58 -6.69 8.33
C LEU A 129 8.83 -5.46 9.19
N CYS A 130 8.71 -4.24 8.66
CA CYS A 130 9.02 -3.03 9.42
C CYS A 130 8.15 -2.88 10.68
N HIS A 131 6.91 -3.39 10.66
CA HIS A 131 6.02 -3.44 11.82
C HIS A 131 6.33 -4.58 12.82
N CYS A 132 7.32 -5.42 12.54
CA CYS A 132 7.67 -6.59 13.35
C CYS A 132 9.10 -6.52 13.92
N VAL A 133 9.81 -5.41 13.71
CA VAL A 133 11.21 -5.22 14.08
C VAL A 133 11.41 -3.91 14.83
N GLU A 134 12.61 -3.70 15.38
CA GLU A 134 12.97 -2.46 16.07
C GLU A 134 13.10 -1.27 15.11
N ALA A 135 13.06 -0.05 15.68
CA ALA A 135 12.93 1.19 14.91
C ALA A 135 14.00 1.39 13.81
N GLU A 136 15.28 1.09 14.09
CA GLU A 136 16.36 1.26 13.11
C GLU A 136 16.20 0.33 11.90
N GLU A 137 15.85 -0.95 12.14
CA GLU A 137 15.59 -1.90 11.06
C GLU A 137 14.28 -1.55 10.33
N ALA A 138 13.27 -1.04 11.05
CA ALA A 138 12.00 -0.63 10.47
C ALA A 138 12.16 0.53 9.48
N GLU A 139 13.02 1.51 9.79
CA GLU A 139 13.36 2.62 8.90
C GLU A 139 14.04 2.11 7.63
N TYR A 140 15.08 1.29 7.78
CA TYR A 140 15.77 0.66 6.65
C TYR A 140 14.82 -0.14 5.73
N LEU A 141 13.93 -0.95 6.32
CA LEU A 141 12.95 -1.72 5.56
C LEU A 141 11.91 -0.83 4.86
N THR A 142 11.54 0.30 5.46
CA THR A 142 10.63 1.26 4.84
C THR A 142 11.26 1.89 3.61
N ASP A 143 12.54 2.26 3.69
CA ASP A 143 13.28 2.80 2.55
C ASP A 143 13.52 1.74 1.47
N LEU A 144 13.80 0.49 1.86
CA LEU A 144 13.91 -0.61 0.91
C LEU A 144 12.58 -0.88 0.20
N ALA A 145 11.45 -0.77 0.90
CA ALA A 145 10.13 -0.88 0.29
C ALA A 145 9.90 0.24 -0.74
N LYS A 146 10.25 1.49 -0.40
CA LYS A 146 10.18 2.64 -1.32
C LYS A 146 10.99 2.36 -2.59
N GLN A 147 12.24 1.89 -2.45
CA GLN A 147 13.11 1.57 -3.59
C GLN A 147 12.49 0.52 -4.50
N TYR A 148 11.96 -0.57 -3.95
CA TYR A 148 11.37 -1.63 -4.77
C TYR A 148 10.05 -1.25 -5.43
N PHE A 149 9.20 -0.46 -4.76
CA PHE A 149 8.04 0.11 -5.43
C PHE A 149 8.45 1.05 -6.56
N PHE A 150 9.44 1.91 -6.34
CA PHE A 150 9.97 2.79 -7.37
C PHE A 150 10.52 2.01 -8.57
N VAL A 151 11.21 0.89 -8.34
CA VAL A 151 11.64 -0.04 -9.40
C VAL A 151 10.44 -0.55 -10.20
N VAL A 152 9.31 -0.91 -9.58
CA VAL A 152 8.08 -1.28 -10.31
C VAL A 152 7.55 -0.12 -11.17
N LEU A 153 7.62 1.12 -10.66
CA LEU A 153 7.17 2.31 -11.40
C LEU A 153 8.03 2.64 -12.61
N GLN A 154 9.30 2.23 -12.61
CA GLN A 154 10.19 2.41 -13.75
C GLN A 154 10.00 1.35 -14.86
N MET A 155 9.24 0.29 -14.60
CA MET A 155 8.97 -0.75 -15.58
C MET A 155 7.76 -0.40 -16.46
N GLU A 156 7.77 -0.83 -17.71
CA GLU A 156 6.64 -0.68 -18.64
C GLU A 156 5.75 -1.93 -18.58
N PRO A 157 4.48 -1.83 -18.12
CA PRO A 157 3.60 -2.99 -18.06
C PRO A 157 3.22 -3.46 -19.47
N THR A 158 3.37 -4.76 -19.73
CA THR A 158 3.13 -5.37 -21.05
C THR A 158 1.83 -6.16 -21.14
N CYS A 159 1.19 -6.42 -19.99
CA CYS A 159 -0.06 -7.16 -19.89
C CYS A 159 -0.95 -6.60 -18.77
N GLU A 160 -2.25 -6.95 -18.79
CA GLU A 160 -3.22 -6.46 -17.79
C GLU A 160 -2.80 -6.79 -16.35
N ASP A 161 -2.18 -7.95 -16.16
CA ASP A 161 -1.77 -8.37 -14.83
C ASP A 161 -0.66 -7.48 -14.24
N GLU A 162 0.29 -7.08 -15.08
CA GLU A 162 1.33 -6.12 -14.72
C GLU A 162 0.74 -4.74 -14.49
N TRP A 163 -0.26 -4.32 -15.28
CA TRP A 163 -0.99 -3.07 -15.06
C TRP A 163 -1.70 -3.05 -13.70
N VAL A 164 -2.30 -4.17 -13.27
CA VAL A 164 -2.90 -4.27 -11.94
C VAL A 164 -1.86 -4.10 -10.84
N ILE A 165 -0.68 -4.72 -11.00
CA ILE A 165 0.42 -4.61 -10.04
C ILE A 165 0.99 -3.20 -10.02
N PHE A 166 1.18 -2.61 -11.20
CA PHE A 166 1.65 -1.25 -11.39
C PHE A 166 0.74 -0.27 -10.66
N ARG A 167 -0.59 -0.32 -10.89
CA ARG A 167 -1.56 0.53 -10.19
C ARG A 167 -1.50 0.36 -8.66
N LYS A 168 -1.36 -0.89 -8.17
CA LYS A 168 -1.15 -1.15 -6.74
C LYS A 168 0.17 -0.58 -6.23
N ALA A 169 1.25 -0.68 -6.99
CA ALA A 169 2.54 -0.13 -6.63
C ALA A 169 2.51 1.40 -6.56
N VAL A 170 1.87 2.06 -7.54
CA VAL A 170 1.61 3.52 -7.52
C VAL A 170 0.89 3.90 -6.24
N PHE A 171 -0.17 3.15 -5.89
CA PHE A 171 -0.95 3.39 -4.69
C PHE A 171 -0.11 3.24 -3.40
N GLU A 172 0.54 2.09 -3.21
CA GLU A 172 1.31 1.80 -1.99
C GLU A 172 2.52 2.72 -1.83
N TYR A 173 3.24 3.00 -2.93
CA TYR A 173 4.34 3.97 -2.95
C TYR A 173 3.87 5.38 -2.59
N GLY A 174 2.75 5.80 -3.18
CA GLY A 174 2.12 7.08 -2.87
C GLY A 174 1.72 7.16 -1.39
N MET A 175 1.22 6.09 -0.79
CA MET A 175 0.90 6.06 0.64
C MET A 175 2.13 6.21 1.53
N LEU A 176 3.24 5.54 1.21
CA LEU A 176 4.48 5.59 2.00
C LEU A 176 5.07 6.99 2.06
N ILE A 177 5.24 7.62 0.89
CA ILE A 177 5.86 8.95 0.80
C ILE A 177 4.90 10.02 1.29
N ASN A 178 3.59 9.81 1.18
CA ASN A 178 2.62 10.77 1.69
C ASN A 178 2.43 10.71 3.21
N ASN A 179 2.74 9.62 3.91
CA ASN A 179 2.64 9.58 5.38
C ASN A 179 3.65 10.51 6.09
N GLU A 180 4.69 10.95 5.38
CA GLU A 180 5.58 12.03 5.81
C GLU A 180 4.87 13.39 5.63
N ASP A 181 4.12 13.85 6.64
CA ASP A 181 3.64 15.25 6.71
C ASP A 181 4.79 16.23 7.02
N ASN A 182 5.98 15.73 7.35
CA ASN A 182 7.18 16.52 7.66
C ASN A 182 7.97 16.85 6.40
N MET A 183 7.50 17.85 5.64
CA MET A 183 8.43 18.66 4.86
C MET A 183 8.97 19.72 5.82
N SER A 184 10.12 19.47 6.46
CA SER A 184 10.94 20.61 6.85
C SER A 184 11.32 21.31 5.54
N GLU A 185 11.16 22.63 5.47
CA GLU A 185 11.55 23.46 4.32
C GLU A 185 13.06 23.36 3.97
N SER A 186 13.83 22.51 4.68
CA SER A 186 15.28 22.36 4.59
C SER A 186 15.76 21.22 3.69
N ASP A 187 14.91 20.25 3.30
CA ASP A 187 15.37 19.11 2.48
C ASP A 187 15.10 19.33 1.00
N SER A 188 15.73 20.37 0.45
CA SER A 188 15.84 20.65 -0.98
C SER A 188 16.85 19.70 -1.64
N GLY A 189 16.56 18.39 -1.62
CA GLY A 189 17.33 17.41 -2.38
C GLY A 189 16.62 17.14 -3.71
N GLU A 190 17.29 17.36 -4.84
CA GLU A 190 16.80 17.01 -6.20
C GLU A 190 16.22 15.58 -6.29
N LEU A 191 16.71 14.68 -5.44
CA LEU A 191 16.20 13.32 -5.25
C LEU A 191 14.71 13.29 -4.86
N LYS A 192 14.27 14.08 -3.87
CA LYS A 192 12.86 14.13 -3.45
C LYS A 192 11.95 14.69 -4.54
N LYS A 193 12.47 15.62 -5.35
CA LYS A 193 11.75 16.13 -6.53
C LYS A 193 11.56 15.03 -7.57
N SER A 194 12.63 14.32 -7.94
CA SER A 194 12.58 13.21 -8.90
C SER A 194 11.58 12.10 -8.51
N GLU A 195 11.50 11.78 -7.22
CA GLU A 195 10.50 10.83 -6.70
C GLU A 195 9.06 11.35 -6.89
N LEU A 196 8.82 12.63 -6.61
CA LEU A 196 7.52 13.27 -6.81
C LEU A 196 7.17 13.44 -8.30
N ASP A 197 8.14 13.73 -9.19
CA ASP A 197 7.96 13.75 -10.64
C ASP A 197 7.42 12.41 -11.13
N CYS A 198 8.04 11.30 -10.70
CA CYS A 198 7.64 9.94 -11.06
C CYS A 198 6.24 9.62 -10.53
N GLN A 199 5.94 9.96 -9.28
CA GLN A 199 4.60 9.76 -8.71
C GLN A 199 3.53 10.54 -9.45
N TYR A 200 3.78 11.83 -9.68
CA TYR A 200 2.85 12.70 -10.37
C TYR A 200 2.53 12.14 -11.75
N LYS A 201 3.55 11.76 -12.53
CA LYS A 201 3.36 11.17 -13.86
C LYS A 201 2.43 9.95 -13.82
N HIS A 202 2.68 8.99 -12.94
CA HIS A 202 1.93 7.75 -12.91
C HIS A 202 0.55 7.86 -12.26
N LEU A 203 0.39 8.71 -11.24
CA LEU A 203 -0.91 9.00 -10.66
C LEU A 203 -1.79 9.82 -11.61
N ALA A 204 -1.21 10.78 -12.32
CA ALA A 204 -1.93 11.55 -13.34
C ALA A 204 -2.39 10.64 -14.48
N GLU A 205 -1.54 9.71 -14.92
CA GLU A 205 -1.91 8.68 -15.90
C GLU A 205 -3.00 7.73 -15.38
N ALA A 206 -2.89 7.26 -14.13
CA ALA A 206 -3.90 6.40 -13.51
C ALA A 206 -5.26 7.11 -13.40
N VAL A 207 -5.28 8.36 -12.96
CA VAL A 207 -6.48 9.20 -12.89
C VAL A 207 -7.03 9.53 -14.28
N HIS A 208 -6.17 9.71 -15.29
CA HIS A 208 -6.60 9.91 -16.66
C HIS A 208 -7.31 8.67 -17.22
N ASN A 209 -6.76 7.48 -16.95
CA ASN A 209 -7.30 6.21 -17.42
C ASN A 209 -8.56 5.78 -16.67
N ASP A 210 -8.64 6.05 -15.36
CA ASP A 210 -9.84 5.85 -14.54
C ASP A 210 -10.12 7.08 -13.66
N PRO A 211 -10.87 8.06 -14.18
CA PRO A 211 -11.23 9.26 -13.43
C PRO A 211 -12.11 8.99 -12.21
N THR A 212 -12.72 7.80 -12.13
CA THR A 212 -13.63 7.42 -11.04
C THR A 212 -12.91 6.74 -9.87
N ASP A 213 -11.61 6.44 -10.01
CA ASP A 213 -10.77 5.96 -8.91
C ASP A 213 -10.50 7.11 -7.93
N LEU A 214 -11.39 7.27 -6.96
CA LEU A 214 -11.31 8.30 -5.92
C LEU A 214 -10.06 8.17 -5.05
N GLN A 215 -9.49 6.97 -4.95
CA GLN A 215 -8.28 6.75 -4.19
C GLN A 215 -7.04 7.24 -4.97
N ALA A 216 -6.99 6.99 -6.28
CA ALA A 216 -5.97 7.57 -7.16
C ALA A 216 -6.06 9.11 -7.20
N GLN A 217 -7.29 9.66 -7.28
CA GLN A 217 -7.53 11.11 -7.17
C GLN A 217 -6.98 11.66 -5.84
N TYR A 218 -7.25 10.96 -4.72
CA TYR A 218 -6.79 11.40 -3.40
C TYR A 218 -5.26 11.47 -3.34
N LEU A 219 -4.59 10.43 -3.84
CA LEU A 219 -3.14 10.39 -3.89
C LEU A 219 -2.56 11.46 -4.82
N LEU A 220 -3.12 11.64 -6.02
CA LEU A 220 -2.68 12.67 -6.96
C LEU A 220 -2.78 14.06 -6.31
N GLY A 221 -3.90 14.36 -5.65
CA GLY A 221 -4.08 15.63 -4.94
C GLY A 221 -3.03 15.85 -3.85
N ARG A 222 -2.70 14.80 -3.08
CA ARG A 222 -1.64 14.87 -2.06
C ARG A 222 -0.25 15.07 -2.66
N VAL A 223 0.06 14.40 -3.77
CA VAL A 223 1.32 14.59 -4.49
C VAL A 223 1.41 16.02 -4.99
N CYS A 224 0.36 16.55 -5.62
CA CYS A 224 0.32 17.94 -6.08
C CYS A 224 0.52 18.96 -4.93
N LEU A 225 -0.06 18.72 -3.75
CA LEU A 225 0.17 19.54 -2.55
C LEU A 225 1.64 19.62 -2.15
N LYS A 226 2.38 18.51 -2.25
CA LYS A 226 3.82 18.47 -1.94
C LYS A 226 4.64 19.04 -3.09
N TYR A 227 4.31 18.62 -4.30
CA TYR A 227 5.06 18.87 -5.51
C TYR A 227 5.10 20.34 -5.89
N ARG A 228 4.01 21.09 -5.66
CA ARG A 228 3.96 22.55 -5.90
C ARG A 228 5.08 23.32 -5.20
N HIS A 229 5.60 22.84 -4.06
CA HIS A 229 6.63 23.54 -3.29
C HIS A 229 8.00 23.54 -4.00
N TYR A 230 8.19 22.72 -5.04
CA TYR A 230 9.38 22.74 -5.90
C TYR A 230 9.29 23.75 -7.04
N PHE A 231 8.17 24.46 -7.15
CA PHE A 231 7.89 25.39 -8.23
C PHE A 231 7.50 26.77 -7.70
N SER A 232 7.50 27.76 -8.59
CA SER A 232 7.07 29.12 -8.30
C SER A 232 6.22 29.65 -9.45
N GLY A 233 5.50 30.76 -9.23
CA GLY A 233 4.70 31.39 -10.28
C GLY A 233 3.54 30.50 -10.76
N GLU A 234 3.42 30.33 -12.08
CA GLU A 234 2.29 29.63 -12.71
C GLU A 234 2.24 28.14 -12.37
N GLU A 235 3.38 27.45 -12.36
CA GLU A 235 3.43 26.01 -12.05
C GLU A 235 2.98 25.73 -10.62
N TYR A 236 3.35 26.59 -9.66
CA TYR A 236 2.86 26.50 -8.28
C TYR A 236 1.32 26.54 -8.24
N MET A 237 0.73 27.50 -8.98
CA MET A 237 -0.71 27.69 -9.02
C MET A 237 -1.41 26.55 -9.76
N GLN A 238 -0.80 26.00 -10.81
CA GLN A 238 -1.30 24.85 -11.54
C GLN A 238 -1.43 23.62 -10.64
N TYR A 239 -0.35 23.23 -9.93
CA TYR A 239 -0.41 22.07 -9.02
C TYR A 239 -1.33 22.32 -7.81
N ALA A 240 -1.45 23.57 -7.34
CA ALA A 240 -2.44 23.91 -6.32
C ALA A 240 -3.89 23.75 -6.82
N ALA A 241 -4.17 24.20 -8.04
CA ALA A 241 -5.49 24.04 -8.67
C ALA A 241 -5.82 22.57 -8.93
N GLU A 242 -4.84 21.78 -9.40
CA GLU A 242 -5.03 20.36 -9.62
C GLU A 242 -5.27 19.59 -8.32
N ALA A 243 -4.55 19.92 -7.25
CA ALA A 243 -4.81 19.37 -5.93
C ALA A 243 -6.25 19.67 -5.46
N THR A 244 -6.70 20.92 -5.64
CA THR A 244 -8.06 21.35 -5.30
C THR A 244 -9.10 20.52 -6.05
N ARG A 245 -8.95 20.41 -7.38
CA ARG A 245 -9.84 19.62 -8.24
C ARG A 245 -9.94 18.16 -7.80
N CYS A 246 -8.81 17.53 -7.46
CA CYS A 246 -8.78 16.15 -7.00
C CYS A 246 -9.58 15.98 -5.70
N PHE A 247 -9.38 16.86 -4.72
CA PHE A 247 -10.09 16.78 -3.44
C PHE A 247 -11.58 17.10 -3.56
N GLU A 248 -11.95 18.10 -4.37
CA GLU A 248 -13.36 18.43 -4.64
C GLU A 248 -14.10 17.25 -5.28
N THR A 249 -13.48 16.58 -6.26
CA THR A 249 -14.04 15.37 -6.88
C THR A 249 -14.36 14.30 -5.83
N ILE A 250 -13.48 14.11 -4.83
CA ILE A 250 -13.71 13.15 -3.75
C ILE A 250 -14.83 13.60 -2.82
N ILE A 251 -14.85 14.88 -2.44
CA ILE A 251 -15.87 15.44 -1.55
C ILE A 251 -17.26 15.29 -2.16
N GLU A 252 -17.38 15.42 -3.49
CA GLU A 252 -18.65 15.32 -4.22
C GLU A 252 -19.07 13.87 -4.50
N ALA A 253 -18.12 12.98 -4.83
CA ALA A 253 -18.43 11.65 -5.34
C ALA A 253 -18.29 10.50 -4.33
N ALA A 254 -17.50 10.68 -3.26
CA ALA A 254 -17.25 9.60 -2.32
C ALA A 254 -18.47 9.30 -1.43
N SER A 255 -18.71 8.02 -1.17
CA SER A 255 -19.62 7.56 -0.11
C SER A 255 -18.88 7.20 1.18
N ASP A 256 -17.54 7.12 1.13
CA ASP A 256 -16.69 6.85 2.29
C ASP A 256 -16.40 8.16 3.04
N TYR A 257 -17.08 8.35 4.18
CA TYR A 257 -16.89 9.51 5.03
C TYR A 257 -15.46 9.68 5.54
N CYS A 258 -14.70 8.60 5.74
CA CYS A 258 -13.30 8.71 6.15
C CYS A 258 -12.46 9.36 5.04
N LEU A 259 -12.69 8.96 3.79
CA LEU A 259 -12.03 9.53 2.62
C LEU A 259 -12.44 10.99 2.40
N ILE A 260 -13.73 11.31 2.57
CA ILE A 260 -14.23 12.70 2.53
C ILE A 260 -13.53 13.55 3.59
N GLY A 261 -13.50 13.11 4.85
CA GLY A 261 -12.84 13.83 5.95
C GLY A 261 -11.37 14.12 5.64
N ASN A 262 -10.66 13.12 5.10
CA ASN A 262 -9.27 13.28 4.69
C ASN A 262 -9.11 14.27 3.52
N ALA A 263 -9.96 14.20 2.50
CA ALA A 263 -9.95 15.15 1.39
C ALA A 263 -10.25 16.58 1.85
N LEU A 264 -11.23 16.77 2.74
CA LEU A 264 -11.54 18.08 3.36
C LEU A 264 -10.31 18.62 4.11
N TYR A 265 -9.68 17.80 4.95
CA TYR A 265 -8.48 18.19 5.70
C TYR A 265 -7.33 18.58 4.76
N GLN A 266 -7.03 17.78 3.74
CA GLN A 266 -5.94 18.11 2.80
C GLN A 266 -6.27 19.36 1.97
N ASN A 267 -7.51 19.50 1.48
CA ASN A 267 -7.93 20.68 0.73
C ASN A 267 -7.81 21.98 1.57
N SER A 268 -8.05 21.89 2.88
CA SER A 268 -7.86 23.04 3.78
C SER A 268 -6.44 23.62 3.76
N LYS A 269 -5.42 22.83 3.39
CA LYS A 269 -4.02 23.29 3.26
C LYS A 269 -3.79 24.20 2.04
N LEU A 270 -4.75 24.29 1.12
CA LEU A 270 -4.76 25.21 -0.02
C LEU A 270 -5.49 26.53 0.29
N LEU A 271 -6.36 26.51 1.29
CA LEU A 271 -7.23 27.62 1.65
C LEU A 271 -6.55 28.58 2.65
N ARG A 272 -7.14 29.77 2.82
CA ARG A 272 -6.68 30.78 3.79
C ARG A 272 -7.87 31.38 4.54
N GLY A 273 -7.60 31.93 5.72
CA GLY A 273 -8.59 32.67 6.51
C GLY A 273 -9.83 31.84 6.85
N GLU A 274 -11.01 32.44 6.69
CA GLU A 274 -12.32 31.86 7.02
C GLU A 274 -12.60 30.57 6.24
N LEU A 275 -12.29 30.52 4.93
CA LEU A 275 -12.51 29.32 4.11
C LEU A 275 -11.73 28.11 4.64
N LYS A 276 -10.48 28.32 5.10
CA LYS A 276 -9.70 27.24 5.72
C LYS A 276 -10.32 26.77 7.03
N MET A 277 -10.81 27.71 7.84
CA MET A 277 -11.47 27.40 9.10
C MET A 277 -12.75 26.58 8.88
N GLU A 278 -13.61 27.02 7.96
CA GLU A 278 -14.84 26.31 7.57
C GLU A 278 -14.54 24.90 7.10
N GLN A 279 -13.56 24.74 6.20
CA GLN A 279 -13.17 23.44 5.68
C GLN A 279 -12.69 22.49 6.79
N LEU A 280 -11.87 22.99 7.72
CA LEU A 280 -11.43 22.21 8.88
C LEU A 280 -12.60 21.84 9.81
N MET A 281 -13.65 22.68 9.89
CA MET A 281 -14.82 22.41 10.75
C MET A 281 -15.61 21.24 10.19
N VAL A 282 -15.82 21.22 8.87
CA VAL A 282 -16.46 20.09 8.21
C VAL A 282 -15.61 18.83 8.36
N ALA A 283 -14.29 18.90 8.16
CA ALA A 283 -13.41 17.75 8.34
C ALA A 283 -13.50 17.16 9.76
N LYS A 284 -13.47 18.03 10.78
CA LYS A 284 -13.64 17.65 12.19
C LYS A 284 -14.97 16.93 12.42
N MET A 285 -16.09 17.52 11.95
CA MET A 285 -17.42 16.93 12.12
C MET A 285 -17.52 15.56 11.45
N VAL A 286 -16.94 15.40 10.27
CA VAL A 286 -16.90 14.12 9.55
C VAL A 286 -16.12 13.08 10.34
N PHE A 287 -14.92 13.40 10.85
CA PHE A 287 -14.13 12.45 11.64
C PHE A 287 -14.81 12.07 12.97
N GLU A 288 -15.43 13.03 13.66
CA GLU A 288 -16.23 12.75 14.87
C GLU A 288 -17.42 11.84 14.56
N GLY A 289 -18.09 12.06 13.43
CA GLY A 289 -19.14 11.18 12.90
C GLY A 289 -18.62 9.76 12.64
N CYS A 290 -17.49 9.62 11.95
CA CYS A 290 -16.89 8.29 11.70
C CYS A 290 -16.50 7.59 13.00
N LEU A 291 -15.95 8.30 13.99
CA LEU A 291 -15.60 7.74 15.30
C LEU A 291 -16.82 7.31 16.11
N SER A 292 -17.98 7.93 15.91
CA SER A 292 -19.22 7.46 16.55
C SER A 292 -19.66 6.08 16.04
N ILE A 293 -19.24 5.72 14.82
CA ILE A 293 -19.52 4.42 14.18
C ILE A 293 -18.38 3.43 14.44
N GLN A 294 -17.14 3.90 14.40
CA GLN A 294 -15.91 3.11 14.55
C GLN A 294 -15.05 3.67 15.69
N PRO A 295 -15.46 3.47 16.96
CA PRO A 295 -14.82 4.10 18.12
C PRO A 295 -13.39 3.62 18.40
N ASP A 296 -12.98 2.51 17.80
CA ASP A 296 -11.67 1.87 18.01
C ASP A 296 -10.75 1.98 16.78
N ASN A 297 -11.05 2.86 15.82
CA ASN A 297 -10.22 3.05 14.63
C ASN A 297 -9.08 4.06 14.90
N PRO A 298 -7.81 3.62 14.98
CA PRO A 298 -6.69 4.51 15.29
C PRO A 298 -6.46 5.59 14.22
N SER A 299 -6.69 5.26 12.94
CA SER A 299 -6.49 6.21 11.84
C SER A 299 -7.43 7.41 11.93
N LEU A 300 -8.67 7.19 12.41
CA LEU A 300 -9.62 8.28 12.62
C LEU A 300 -9.23 9.21 13.76
N TYR A 301 -8.71 8.67 14.87
CA TYR A 301 -8.15 9.49 15.94
C TYR A 301 -6.94 10.29 15.47
N LEU A 302 -6.07 9.69 14.65
CA LEU A 302 -4.92 10.40 14.09
C LEU A 302 -5.38 11.57 13.21
N SER A 303 -6.32 11.36 12.29
CA SER A 303 -6.84 12.42 11.43
C SER A 303 -7.58 13.51 12.21
N LEU A 304 -8.39 13.15 13.20
CA LEU A 304 -9.05 14.11 14.07
C LEU A 304 -8.05 14.91 14.89
N GLY A 305 -7.02 14.25 15.44
CA GLY A 305 -5.95 14.89 16.21
C GLY A 305 -5.19 15.93 15.38
N LYS A 306 -4.81 15.58 14.14
CA LYS A 306 -4.20 16.50 13.17
C LYS A 306 -5.11 17.69 12.86
N THR A 307 -6.41 17.45 12.72
CA THR A 307 -7.41 18.50 12.48
C THR A 307 -7.49 19.49 13.65
N TYR A 308 -7.50 19.00 14.89
CA TYR A 308 -7.45 19.85 16.10
C TYR A 308 -6.18 20.71 16.17
N LEU A 309 -5.02 20.13 15.85
CA LEU A 309 -3.76 20.87 15.83
C LEU A 309 -3.73 21.92 14.71
N ALA A 310 -4.35 21.66 13.56
CA ALA A 310 -4.50 22.66 12.50
C ALA A 310 -5.41 23.82 12.94
N PHE A 311 -6.48 23.52 13.68
CA PHE A 311 -7.37 24.54 14.27
C PHE A 311 -6.69 25.46 15.26
N ARG A 312 -5.65 24.99 15.95
CA ARG A 312 -4.90 25.77 16.94
C ARG A 312 -4.51 27.16 16.39
N SER A 313 -4.12 27.22 15.12
CA SER A 313 -3.72 28.45 14.42
C SER A 313 -4.84 29.51 14.25
N PHE A 314 -6.11 29.15 14.47
CA PHE A 314 -7.28 30.02 14.36
C PHE A 314 -7.86 30.42 15.73
N SER A 315 -7.17 30.10 16.82
CA SER A 315 -7.67 30.38 18.16
C SER A 315 -7.73 31.88 18.45
N ALA A 316 -8.84 32.36 19.01
CA ALA A 316 -9.00 33.77 19.36
C ALA A 316 -8.18 34.18 20.59
N ASN A 317 -7.80 33.20 21.43
CA ASN A 317 -7.00 33.41 22.63
C ASN A 317 -6.21 32.15 23.02
N LYS A 318 -5.28 32.31 23.96
CA LYS A 318 -4.38 31.24 24.45
C LYS A 318 -5.11 30.08 25.14
N ASP A 319 -6.24 30.33 25.79
CA ASP A 319 -6.98 29.28 26.49
C ASP A 319 -7.66 28.33 25.48
N GLN A 320 -8.25 28.89 24.43
CA GLN A 320 -8.80 28.14 23.31
C GLN A 320 -7.70 27.38 22.55
N GLU A 321 -6.55 28.02 22.34
CA GLU A 321 -5.38 27.40 21.71
C GLU A 321 -4.94 26.15 22.48
N LYS A 322 -4.75 26.29 23.79
CA LYS A 322 -4.36 25.19 24.69
C LYS A 322 -5.44 24.12 24.75
N HIS A 323 -6.72 24.49 24.69
CA HIS A 323 -7.80 23.51 24.64
C HIS A 323 -7.72 22.64 23.38
N LEU A 324 -7.58 23.25 22.20
CA LEU A 324 -7.48 22.54 20.93
C LEU A 324 -6.23 21.66 20.87
N GLU A 325 -5.10 22.16 21.34
CA GLU A 325 -3.87 21.39 21.47
C GLU A 325 -4.06 20.15 22.35
N ASN A 326 -4.67 20.31 23.52
CA ASN A 326 -4.96 19.19 24.41
C ASN A 326 -5.91 18.16 23.77
N GLN A 327 -6.91 18.59 22.99
CA GLN A 327 -7.77 17.65 22.26
C GLN A 327 -6.98 16.90 21.19
N GLY A 328 -6.14 17.60 20.42
CA GLY A 328 -5.28 16.99 19.42
C GLY A 328 -4.36 15.93 20.01
N LEU A 329 -3.67 16.26 21.10
CA LEU A 329 -2.79 15.34 21.82
C LEU A 329 -3.54 14.16 22.44
N LYS A 330 -4.76 14.35 22.96
CA LYS A 330 -5.60 13.24 23.46
C LYS A 330 -5.96 12.25 22.36
N CYS A 331 -6.34 12.74 21.18
CA CYS A 331 -6.61 11.87 20.03
C CYS A 331 -5.35 11.08 19.64
N ILE A 332 -4.19 11.74 19.56
CA ILE A 332 -2.92 11.08 19.25
C ILE A 332 -2.55 10.03 20.32
N ALA A 333 -2.73 10.34 21.61
CA ALA A 333 -2.52 9.39 22.69
C ALA A 333 -3.42 8.15 22.58
N LYS A 334 -4.67 8.34 22.13
CA LYS A 334 -5.62 7.25 21.91
C LYS A 334 -5.17 6.30 20.79
N VAL A 335 -4.44 6.79 19.77
CA VAL A 335 -3.83 5.95 18.73
C VAL A 335 -2.89 4.92 19.37
N PHE A 336 -1.93 5.39 20.17
CA PHE A 336 -0.97 4.51 20.85
C PHE A 336 -1.63 3.49 21.78
N LEU A 337 -2.69 3.90 22.48
CA LEU A 337 -3.43 2.99 23.36
C LEU A 337 -4.16 1.88 22.58
N LEU A 338 -4.73 2.21 21.42
CA LEU A 338 -5.40 1.23 20.58
C LEU A 338 -4.41 0.29 19.90
N GLU A 339 -3.30 0.81 19.39
CA GLU A 339 -2.23 0.02 18.76
C GLU A 339 -1.51 -0.90 19.76
N ALA A 340 -1.38 -0.51 21.03
CA ALA A 340 -0.82 -1.38 22.07
C ALA A 340 -1.77 -2.50 22.53
N SER A 341 -3.07 -2.39 22.21
CA SER A 341 -4.11 -3.35 22.62
C SER A 341 -4.45 -4.37 21.52
N SER A 342 -3.89 -4.18 20.32
CA SER A 342 -4.05 -5.03 19.12
C SER A 342 -2.82 -5.88 18.88
#